data_AF-A0A9E0U408-F1
#
_entry.id   AF-A0A9E0U408-F1
#
_cell.length_a   1.000
_cell.length_b   1.000
_cell.length_c   1.000
_cell.angle_alpha   90.00
_cell.angle_beta   90.00
_cell.angle_gamma   90.00
#
_symmetry.space_group_name_H-M   'P 1'
#
loop_
_entity.id
_entity.type
_entity.pdbx_description
1 polymer ?
#
loop_
_entity_poly.entity_id
_entity_poly.type
_entity_poly.pdbx_seq_one_letter_code
_entity_poly.pdbx_strand_id
1 'polypeptide(L)'
;MFDQGELAQLTYGAFDIAARGMQDMEQEEIEVTFPVGYSADKSAIPSTRKYRKDQLLSKYQFLAFHQLSVNALVQLVTIVETMLGEIVRAVVMRYPQKLGGKRSLSIQAVLESTSLEEVHLRATDALINELAYKSPTEFADSMEDLLSVNLLECPAFHKYMEVKATRDIFIHNRGIANEVYVRKAGSHARVRAGMGLPADIQYFLESYEYCIQIAEWLEIELHGHWHSSEYEDRKNPQIELPIAEQPNDGGSIQ
;
A
#
# COMPACT_ATOMS: atom_id res chain seq x y z
N MET A 1 4.18 -5.00 3.55
CA MET A 1 3.44 -5.27 2.29
C MET A 1 3.02 -6.74 2.22
N PHE A 2 3.90 -7.71 2.50
CA PHE A 2 3.60 -9.16 2.51
C PHE A 2 2.31 -9.54 3.24
N ASP A 3 2.11 -9.04 4.46
CA ASP A 3 0.90 -9.32 5.23
C ASP A 3 -0.40 -8.95 4.49
N GLN A 4 -0.38 -7.93 3.63
CA GLN A 4 -1.58 -7.50 2.88
C GLN A 4 -1.90 -8.47 1.74
N GLY A 5 -0.87 -9.00 1.06
CA GLY A 5 -1.03 -10.05 0.08
C GLY A 5 -1.61 -11.32 0.71
N GLU A 6 -1.06 -11.72 1.87
CA GLU A 6 -1.55 -12.87 2.64
C GLU A 6 -3.00 -12.68 3.10
N LEU A 7 -3.32 -11.56 3.75
CA LEU A 7 -4.67 -11.27 4.23
C LEU A 7 -5.70 -11.26 3.09
N ALA A 8 -5.34 -10.72 1.92
CA ALA A 8 -6.21 -10.76 0.75
C ALA A 8 -6.48 -12.21 0.29
N GLN A 9 -5.45 -13.06 0.23
CA GLN A 9 -5.61 -14.47 -0.16
C GLN A 9 -6.40 -15.28 0.88
N LEU A 10 -6.16 -15.08 2.17
CA LEU A 10 -6.93 -15.72 3.24
C LEU A 10 -8.40 -15.29 3.19
N THR A 11 -8.67 -14.02 2.94
CA THR A 11 -10.04 -13.49 2.81
C THR A 11 -10.74 -14.07 1.59
N TYR A 12 -10.03 -14.17 0.46
CA TYR A 12 -10.54 -14.82 -0.75
C TYR A 12 -10.90 -16.28 -0.48
N GLY A 13 -10.00 -17.06 0.14
CA GLY A 13 -10.23 -18.45 0.50
C GLY A 13 -11.41 -18.63 1.45
N ALA A 14 -11.56 -17.75 2.43
CA ALA A 14 -12.70 -17.76 3.35
C ALA A 14 -14.04 -17.55 2.63
N PHE A 15 -14.11 -16.61 1.68
CA PHE A 15 -15.32 -16.41 0.89
C PHE A 15 -15.63 -17.56 -0.07
N ASP A 16 -14.61 -18.17 -0.69
CA ASP A 16 -14.80 -19.35 -1.55
C ASP A 16 -15.35 -20.54 -0.75
N ILE A 17 -14.80 -20.80 0.44
CA ILE A 17 -15.33 -21.82 1.36
C ILE A 17 -16.79 -21.52 1.74
N ALA A 18 -17.10 -20.27 2.09
CA ALA A 18 -18.47 -19.88 2.40
C ALA A 18 -19.42 -20.06 1.19
N ALA A 19 -18.99 -19.67 -0.01
CA ALA A 19 -19.77 -19.82 -1.22
C ALA A 19 -20.06 -21.29 -1.56
N ARG A 20 -19.07 -22.18 -1.44
CA ARG A 20 -19.24 -23.63 -1.62
C ARG A 20 -20.18 -24.23 -0.58
N GLY A 21 -19.98 -23.89 0.69
CA GLY A 21 -20.88 -24.33 1.77
C GLY A 21 -22.32 -23.89 1.53
N MET A 22 -22.54 -22.71 0.93
CA MET A 22 -23.88 -22.27 0.54
C MET A 22 -24.46 -23.05 -0.63
N GLN A 23 -23.64 -23.41 -1.62
CA GLN A 23 -24.09 -24.23 -2.75
C GLN A 23 -24.59 -25.60 -2.30
N ASP A 24 -24.00 -26.18 -1.26
CA ASP A 24 -24.36 -27.51 -0.76
C ASP A 24 -25.60 -27.52 0.15
N MET A 25 -26.11 -26.36 0.57
CA MET A 25 -27.31 -26.29 1.43
C MET A 25 -28.60 -26.59 0.68
N GLU A 26 -29.48 -27.41 1.26
CA GLU A 26 -30.80 -27.74 0.70
C GLU A 26 -31.83 -26.61 0.82
N GLN A 27 -31.58 -25.64 1.70
CA GLN A 27 -32.51 -24.53 1.98
C GLN A 27 -32.45 -23.46 0.87
N GLU A 28 -33.62 -23.13 0.32
CA GLU A 28 -33.76 -22.04 -0.67
C GLU A 28 -33.76 -20.64 -0.05
N GLU A 29 -34.18 -20.53 1.22
CA GLU A 29 -34.15 -19.29 1.98
C GLU A 29 -33.26 -19.44 3.22
N ILE A 30 -32.37 -18.48 3.40
CA ILE A 30 -31.38 -18.48 4.46
C ILE A 30 -31.54 -17.20 5.27
N GLU A 31 -31.73 -17.35 6.58
CA GLU A 31 -31.79 -16.23 7.51
C GLU A 31 -30.38 -15.94 8.05
N VAL A 32 -29.89 -14.72 7.84
CA VAL A 32 -28.57 -14.29 8.29
C VAL A 32 -28.74 -13.13 9.27
N THR A 33 -28.14 -13.28 10.46
CA THR A 33 -28.08 -12.24 11.48
C THR A 33 -26.65 -11.71 11.62
N PHE A 34 -26.48 -10.40 11.51
CA PHE A 34 -25.18 -9.74 11.58
C PHE A 34 -25.30 -8.36 12.26
N PRO A 35 -24.26 -7.88 12.97
CA PRO A 35 -24.26 -6.54 13.54
C PRO A 35 -24.12 -5.49 12.43
N VAL A 36 -24.90 -4.42 12.48
CA VAL A 36 -24.82 -3.29 11.53
C VAL A 36 -24.26 -2.01 12.14
N GLY A 37 -24.05 -1.99 13.45
CA GLY A 37 -23.53 -0.86 14.19
C GLY A 37 -23.56 -1.08 15.70
N TYR A 38 -23.26 -0.02 16.44
CA TYR A 38 -23.30 0.01 17.89
C TYR A 38 -24.24 1.13 18.36
N SER A 39 -25.01 0.89 19.42
CA SER A 39 -25.79 1.92 20.11
C SER A 39 -24.91 2.76 21.03
N ALA A 40 -25.47 3.83 21.60
CA ALA A 40 -24.76 4.74 22.50
C ALA A 40 -24.17 4.06 23.75
N ASP A 41 -24.77 2.94 24.17
CA ASP A 41 -24.30 2.09 25.26
C ASP A 41 -23.22 1.06 24.85
N LYS A 42 -22.76 1.11 23.59
CA LYS A 42 -21.81 0.18 22.98
C LYS A 42 -22.33 -1.26 22.85
N SER A 43 -23.64 -1.50 22.90
CA SER A 43 -24.19 -2.79 22.50
C SER A 43 -24.31 -2.91 20.98
N ALA A 44 -24.14 -4.12 20.44
CA ALA A 44 -24.25 -4.36 19.01
C ALA A 44 -25.71 -4.29 18.57
N ILE A 45 -25.98 -3.64 17.44
CA ILE A 45 -27.31 -3.56 16.85
C ILE A 45 -27.45 -4.72 15.85
N PRO A 46 -28.16 -5.82 16.19
CA PRO A 46 -28.33 -6.94 15.27
C PRO A 46 -29.28 -6.55 14.14
N SER A 47 -28.96 -6.98 12.92
CA SER A 47 -29.88 -6.97 11.79
C SER A 47 -30.04 -8.39 11.29
N THR A 48 -31.29 -8.83 11.13
CA THR A 48 -31.63 -10.12 10.54
C THR A 48 -32.24 -9.90 9.18
N ARG A 49 -31.74 -10.62 8.16
CA ARG A 49 -32.28 -10.58 6.80
C ARG A 49 -32.42 -11.99 6.27
N LYS A 50 -33.55 -12.24 5.60
CA LYS A 50 -33.77 -13.44 4.80
C LYS A 50 -33.29 -13.18 3.39
N TYR A 51 -32.47 -14.08 2.87
CA TYR A 51 -31.99 -14.06 1.50
C TYR A 51 -32.43 -15.34 0.80
N ARG A 52 -32.74 -15.23 -0.49
CA ARG A 52 -32.71 -16.41 -1.35
C ARG A 52 -31.27 -16.88 -1.52
N LYS A 53 -31.07 -18.19 -1.64
CA LYS A 53 -29.76 -18.83 -1.78
C LYS A 53 -28.93 -18.22 -2.92
N ASP A 54 -29.53 -18.02 -4.08
CA ASP A 54 -28.91 -17.40 -5.26
C ASP A 54 -28.43 -15.96 -5.00
N GLN A 55 -29.24 -15.17 -4.28
CA GLN A 55 -28.91 -13.80 -3.90
C GLN A 55 -27.75 -13.74 -2.92
N LEU A 56 -27.75 -14.62 -1.90
CA LEU A 56 -26.69 -14.67 -0.91
C LEU A 56 -25.37 -15.15 -1.51
N LEU A 57 -25.42 -16.17 -2.38
CA LEU A 57 -24.26 -16.64 -3.14
C LEU A 57 -23.70 -15.52 -4.02
N SER A 58 -24.55 -14.80 -4.76
CA SER A 58 -24.15 -13.67 -5.59
C SER A 58 -23.47 -12.56 -4.77
N LYS A 59 -23.93 -12.33 -3.53
CA LYS A 59 -23.30 -11.38 -2.60
C LYS A 59 -21.91 -11.82 -2.16
N TYR A 60 -21.74 -13.08 -1.77
CA TYR A 60 -20.41 -13.59 -1.40
C TYR A 60 -19.44 -13.56 -2.58
N GLN A 61 -19.90 -13.94 -3.77
CA GLN A 61 -19.10 -13.85 -4.98
C GLN A 61 -18.72 -12.40 -5.29
N PHE A 62 -19.65 -11.45 -5.21
CA PHE A 62 -19.34 -10.03 -5.38
C PHE A 62 -18.30 -9.53 -4.37
N LEU A 63 -18.43 -9.93 -3.10
CA LEU A 63 -17.47 -9.57 -2.06
C LEU A 63 -16.06 -10.14 -2.35
N ALA A 64 -16.00 -11.41 -2.74
CA ALA A 64 -14.74 -12.12 -3.00
C ALA A 64 -14.02 -11.66 -4.26
N PHE A 65 -14.76 -11.54 -5.38
CA PHE A 65 -14.19 -11.37 -6.71
C PHE A 65 -14.13 -9.91 -7.17
N HIS A 66 -14.83 -9.00 -6.47
CA HIS A 66 -14.86 -7.59 -6.86
C HIS A 66 -14.52 -6.65 -5.71
N GLN A 67 -15.26 -6.72 -4.59
CA GLN A 67 -15.07 -5.75 -3.51
C GLN A 67 -13.71 -5.90 -2.84
N LEU A 68 -13.25 -7.15 -2.64
CA LEU A 68 -11.98 -7.44 -2.00
C LEU A 68 -10.80 -6.87 -2.80
N SER A 69 -10.73 -7.15 -4.10
CA SER A 69 -9.66 -6.67 -4.99
C SER A 69 -9.66 -5.14 -5.07
N VAL A 70 -10.83 -4.51 -5.22
CA VAL A 70 -10.94 -3.04 -5.25
C VAL A 70 -10.46 -2.42 -3.94
N ASN A 71 -10.92 -2.92 -2.79
CA ASN A 71 -10.49 -2.41 -1.50
C ASN A 71 -8.99 -2.62 -1.28
N ALA A 72 -8.47 -3.78 -1.67
CA ALA A 72 -7.05 -4.09 -1.54
C ALA A 72 -6.19 -3.19 -2.44
N LEU A 73 -6.65 -2.82 -3.64
CA LEU A 73 -5.98 -1.83 -4.49
C LEU A 73 -5.93 -0.44 -3.83
N VAL A 74 -7.02 0.00 -3.22
CA VAL A 74 -7.07 1.29 -2.50
C VAL A 74 -6.00 1.29 -1.40
N GLN A 75 -5.98 0.24 -0.58
CA GLN A 75 -5.02 0.12 0.51
C GLN A 75 -3.57 0.01 0.00
N LEU A 76 -3.34 -0.74 -1.07
CA LEU A 76 -2.03 -0.91 -1.67
C LEU A 76 -1.46 0.44 -2.17
N VAL A 77 -2.27 1.23 -2.87
CA VAL A 77 -1.88 2.58 -3.31
C VAL A 77 -1.55 3.45 -2.10
N THR A 78 -2.38 3.43 -1.05
CA THR A 78 -2.12 4.17 0.19
C THR A 78 -0.80 3.76 0.84
N ILE A 79 -0.50 2.46 0.93
CA ILE A 79 0.77 1.98 1.50
C ILE A 79 1.98 2.50 0.73
N VAL A 80 1.93 2.47 -0.61
CA VAL A 80 3.02 3.01 -1.44
C VAL A 80 3.13 4.53 -1.27
N GLU A 81 2.02 5.26 -1.29
CA GLU A 81 2.03 6.73 -1.08
C GLU A 81 2.62 7.09 0.30
N THR A 82 2.24 6.36 1.35
CA THR A 82 2.81 6.53 2.69
C THR A 82 4.29 6.18 2.71
N MET A 83 4.70 5.06 2.13
CA MET A 83 6.12 4.66 2.07
C MET A 83 6.97 5.73 1.39
N LEU A 84 6.55 6.23 0.22
CA LEU A 84 7.26 7.29 -0.50
C LEU A 84 7.32 8.59 0.33
N GLY A 85 6.22 8.96 0.98
CA GLY A 85 6.17 10.12 1.88
C GLY A 85 7.10 9.98 3.08
N GLU A 86 7.18 8.81 3.69
CA GLU A 86 8.08 8.54 4.82
C GLU A 86 9.55 8.50 4.41
N ILE A 87 9.88 8.02 3.20
CA ILE A 87 11.24 8.13 2.64
C ILE A 87 11.62 9.61 2.49
N VAL A 88 10.75 10.43 1.90
CA VAL A 88 10.98 11.89 1.79
C VAL A 88 11.15 12.50 3.17
N ARG A 89 10.28 12.16 4.12
CA ARG A 89 10.36 12.62 5.52
C ARG A 89 11.72 12.33 6.11
N ALA A 90 12.16 11.07 6.04
CA ALA A 90 13.40 10.61 6.64
C ALA A 90 14.61 11.36 6.07
N VAL A 91 14.69 11.51 4.75
CA VAL A 91 15.80 12.22 4.08
C VAL A 91 15.78 13.71 4.40
N VAL A 92 14.61 14.35 4.35
CA VAL A 92 14.49 15.79 4.61
C VAL A 92 14.79 16.13 6.07
N MET A 93 14.31 15.32 7.03
CA MET A 93 14.62 15.50 8.44
C MET A 93 16.12 15.32 8.72
N ARG A 94 16.78 14.40 8.01
CA ARG A 94 18.23 14.17 8.11
C ARG A 94 19.05 15.26 7.43
N TYR A 95 18.56 15.80 6.32
CA TYR A 95 19.23 16.79 5.47
C TYR A 95 18.29 17.98 5.15
N PRO A 96 17.99 18.87 6.12
CA PRO A 96 16.99 19.93 5.95
C PRO A 96 17.25 20.88 4.78
N GLN A 97 18.51 21.02 4.34
CA GLN A 97 18.88 21.80 3.15
C GLN A 97 18.19 21.31 1.86
N LYS A 98 17.71 20.06 1.81
CA LYS A 98 16.96 19.50 0.69
C LYS A 98 15.56 20.07 0.55
N LEU A 99 15.00 20.74 1.58
CA LEU A 99 13.73 21.49 1.44
C LEU A 99 13.81 22.55 0.33
N GLY A 100 15.02 23.04 0.02
CA GLY A 100 15.26 24.05 -1.00
C GLY A 100 14.90 25.46 -0.53
N GLY A 101 15.71 26.44 -0.94
CA GLY A 101 15.57 27.83 -0.48
C GLY A 101 14.32 28.57 -0.99
N LYS A 102 13.51 27.96 -1.86
CA LYS A 102 12.28 28.56 -2.40
C LYS A 102 11.05 28.31 -1.53
N ARG A 103 11.13 27.41 -0.55
CA ARG A 103 9.99 27.09 0.33
C ARG A 103 9.86 28.12 1.43
N SER A 104 8.65 28.64 1.61
CA SER A 104 8.31 29.59 2.67
C SER A 104 7.51 28.90 3.77
N LEU A 105 7.88 29.12 5.02
CA LEU A 105 7.03 28.87 6.18
C LEU A 105 6.35 30.17 6.60
N SER A 106 5.11 30.08 7.09
CA SER A 106 4.47 31.23 7.70
C SER A 106 5.18 31.60 9.00
N ILE A 107 5.29 32.90 9.29
CA ILE A 107 5.85 33.38 10.57
C ILE A 107 5.06 32.79 11.75
N GLN A 108 3.74 32.64 11.59
CA GLN A 108 2.89 32.02 12.60
C GLN A 108 3.35 30.59 12.93
N ALA A 109 3.64 29.76 11.92
CA ALA A 109 4.11 28.39 12.14
C ALA A 109 5.44 28.36 12.90
N VAL A 110 6.31 29.36 12.70
CA VAL A 110 7.58 29.51 13.44
C VAL A 110 7.33 29.94 14.88
N LEU A 111 6.49 30.95 15.11
CA LEU A 111 6.17 31.47 16.44
C LEU A 111 5.41 30.47 17.32
N GLU A 112 4.60 29.61 16.71
CA GLU A 112 3.87 28.53 17.38
C GLU A 112 4.72 27.27 17.61
N SER A 113 5.95 27.22 17.10
CA SER A 113 6.84 26.08 17.31
C SER A 113 7.65 26.28 18.59
N THR A 114 7.75 25.21 19.38
CA THR A 114 8.49 25.17 20.65
C THR A 114 9.98 24.93 20.45
N SER A 115 10.39 24.47 19.27
CA SER A 115 11.78 24.17 18.93
C SER A 115 12.02 24.30 17.42
N LEU A 116 13.29 24.37 17.03
CA LEU A 116 13.69 24.33 15.62
C LEU A 116 13.33 22.98 14.97
N GLU A 117 13.38 21.89 15.74
CA GLU A 117 12.97 20.57 15.28
C GLU A 117 11.49 20.55 14.90
N GLU A 118 10.63 21.18 15.72
CA GLU A 118 9.21 21.30 15.39
C GLU A 118 8.98 22.15 14.12
N VAL A 119 9.77 23.20 13.91
CA VAL A 119 9.73 23.98 12.66
C VAL A 119 10.09 23.07 11.47
N HIS A 120 11.15 22.27 11.58
CA HIS A 120 11.55 21.33 10.52
C HIS A 120 10.48 20.27 10.25
N LEU A 121 9.87 19.72 11.30
CA LEU A 121 8.80 18.74 11.17
C LEU A 121 7.60 19.32 10.43
N ARG A 122 7.13 20.52 10.84
CA ARG A 122 6.02 21.22 10.18
C ARG A 122 6.34 21.55 8.71
N ALA A 123 7.58 21.95 8.41
CA ALA A 123 8.03 22.20 7.05
C ALA A 123 7.97 20.93 6.18
N THR A 124 8.42 19.82 6.76
CA THR A 124 8.46 18.51 6.11
C THR A 124 7.05 17.98 5.88
N ASP A 125 6.15 18.11 6.85
CA ASP A 125 4.73 17.76 6.71
C ASP A 125 4.05 18.57 5.61
N ALA A 126 4.34 19.88 5.54
CA ALA A 126 3.81 20.73 4.48
C ALA A 126 4.32 20.28 3.09
N LEU A 127 5.59 19.91 2.97
CA LEU A 127 6.15 19.33 1.75
C LEU A 127 5.44 18.02 1.38
N ILE A 128 5.33 17.06 2.30
CA ILE A 128 4.71 15.75 2.02
C ILE A 128 3.25 15.93 1.60
N ASN A 129 2.51 16.83 2.26
CA ASN A 129 1.14 17.16 1.88
C ASN A 129 1.08 17.75 0.47
N GLU A 130 1.96 18.70 0.11
CA GLU A 130 2.04 19.22 -1.26
C GLU A 130 2.31 18.10 -2.27
N LEU A 131 3.28 17.23 -1.99
CA LEU A 131 3.63 16.12 -2.86
C LEU A 131 2.45 15.15 -3.06
N ALA A 132 1.65 14.88 -2.03
CA ALA A 132 0.50 13.99 -2.11
C ALA A 132 -0.56 14.45 -3.13
N TYR A 133 -0.65 15.75 -3.40
CA TYR A 133 -1.58 16.32 -4.40
C TYR A 133 -1.04 16.33 -5.83
N LYS A 134 0.26 16.06 -6.03
CA LYS A 134 0.87 16.04 -7.36
C LYS A 134 0.44 14.83 -8.18
N SER A 135 0.49 14.97 -9.50
CA SER A 135 0.43 13.80 -10.38
C SER A 135 1.64 12.90 -10.15
N PRO A 136 1.58 11.59 -10.48
CA PRO A 136 2.70 10.69 -10.25
C PRO A 136 4.00 11.12 -10.96
N THR A 137 3.90 11.74 -12.14
CA THR A 137 5.07 12.28 -12.85
C THR A 137 5.67 13.48 -12.13
N GLU A 138 4.85 14.47 -11.74
CA GLU A 138 5.33 15.62 -10.96
C GLU A 138 5.87 15.20 -9.59
N PHE A 139 5.34 14.12 -9.01
CA PHE A 139 5.87 13.50 -7.80
C PHE A 139 7.26 12.89 -8.05
N ALA A 140 7.43 12.15 -9.16
CA ALA A 140 8.73 11.60 -9.56
C ALA A 140 9.78 12.69 -9.78
N ASP A 141 9.43 13.77 -10.47
CA ASP A 141 10.32 14.92 -10.67
C ASP A 141 10.74 15.53 -9.31
N SER A 142 9.76 15.67 -8.40
CA SER A 142 10.04 16.19 -7.05
C SER A 142 10.92 15.24 -6.22
N MET A 143 10.76 13.93 -6.39
CA MET A 143 11.59 12.92 -5.75
C MET A 143 13.01 12.95 -6.29
N GLU A 144 13.20 13.16 -7.58
CA GLU A 144 14.54 13.30 -8.17
C GLU A 144 15.27 14.51 -7.59
N ASP A 145 14.62 15.66 -7.46
CA ASP A 145 15.22 16.85 -6.85
C ASP A 145 15.62 16.62 -5.37
N LEU A 146 14.72 16.00 -4.61
CA LEU A 146 14.90 15.77 -3.18
C LEU A 146 15.93 14.67 -2.91
N LEU A 147 15.79 13.56 -3.62
CA LEU A 147 16.47 12.31 -3.33
C LEU A 147 17.57 11.95 -4.33
N SER A 148 17.71 12.69 -5.43
CA SER A 148 18.57 12.28 -6.55
C SER A 148 18.18 10.92 -7.15
N VAL A 149 16.95 10.46 -6.92
CA VAL A 149 16.42 9.18 -7.42
C VAL A 149 15.29 9.45 -8.39
N ASN A 150 15.46 9.03 -9.64
CA ASN A 150 14.44 9.20 -10.67
C ASN A 150 13.49 7.99 -10.72
N LEU A 151 12.31 8.13 -10.09
CA LEU A 151 11.30 7.07 -10.07
C LEU A 151 10.86 6.61 -11.48
N LEU A 152 11.01 7.44 -12.52
CA LEU A 152 10.64 7.09 -13.89
C LEU A 152 11.63 6.10 -14.53
N GLU A 153 12.81 5.88 -13.93
CA GLU A 153 13.73 4.82 -14.36
C GLU A 153 13.27 3.43 -13.90
N CYS A 154 12.38 3.36 -12.90
CA CYS A 154 11.79 2.10 -12.42
C CYS A 154 10.62 1.67 -13.33
N PRO A 155 10.72 0.55 -14.08
CA PRO A 155 9.63 0.09 -14.95
C PRO A 155 8.32 -0.20 -14.18
N ALA A 156 8.44 -0.70 -12.95
CA ALA A 156 7.30 -0.99 -12.08
C ALA A 156 6.57 0.28 -11.65
N PHE A 157 7.25 1.43 -11.57
CA PHE A 157 6.62 2.71 -11.24
C PHE A 157 5.62 3.15 -12.32
N HIS A 158 5.92 2.97 -13.61
CA HIS A 158 4.98 3.25 -14.70
C HIS A 158 3.70 2.41 -14.61
N LYS A 159 3.83 1.15 -14.19
CA LYS A 159 2.68 0.28 -13.92
C LYS A 159 1.89 0.77 -12.72
N TYR A 160 2.57 1.15 -11.64
CA TYR A 160 1.94 1.73 -10.46
C TYR A 160 1.18 3.04 -10.77
N MET A 161 1.66 3.88 -11.71
CA MET A 161 0.90 5.06 -12.14
C MET A 161 -0.49 4.69 -12.66
N GLU A 162 -0.61 3.59 -13.40
CA GLU A 162 -1.89 3.06 -13.86
C GLU A 162 -2.73 2.47 -12.71
N VAL A 163 -2.09 1.77 -11.76
CA VAL A 163 -2.76 1.26 -10.55
C VAL A 163 -3.37 2.41 -9.74
N LYS A 164 -2.62 3.50 -9.52
CA LYS A 164 -3.10 4.71 -8.87
C LYS A 164 -4.24 5.36 -9.64
N ALA A 165 -4.16 5.44 -10.98
CA ALA A 165 -5.25 5.93 -11.81
C ALA A 165 -6.50 5.04 -11.71
N THR A 166 -6.34 3.72 -11.64
CA THR A 166 -7.43 2.76 -11.42
C THR A 166 -8.09 2.99 -10.06
N ARG A 167 -7.31 3.17 -8.98
CA ARG A 167 -7.84 3.53 -7.64
C ARG A 167 -8.74 4.76 -7.72
N ASP A 168 -8.26 5.82 -8.36
CA ASP A 168 -9.00 7.08 -8.48
C ASP A 168 -10.37 6.85 -9.16
N ILE A 169 -10.43 5.98 -10.17
CA ILE A 169 -11.69 5.67 -10.88
C ILE A 169 -12.66 4.87 -10.00
N PHE A 170 -12.19 3.93 -9.19
CA PHE A 170 -13.08 3.21 -8.28
C PHE A 170 -13.62 4.12 -7.16
N ILE A 171 -12.79 5.01 -6.62
CA ILE A 171 -13.21 5.94 -5.58
C ILE A 171 -14.15 7.04 -6.12
N HIS A 172 -13.83 7.61 -7.28
CA HIS A 172 -14.50 8.82 -7.75
C HIS A 172 -15.48 8.61 -8.90
N ASN A 173 -15.37 7.52 -9.66
CA ASN A 173 -16.17 7.32 -10.88
C ASN A 173 -16.80 5.91 -10.98
N ARG A 174 -17.02 5.25 -9.84
CA ARG A 174 -17.71 3.95 -9.74
C ARG A 174 -17.15 2.88 -10.66
N GLY A 175 -15.84 2.89 -10.89
CA GLY A 175 -15.17 1.92 -11.76
C GLY A 175 -15.31 2.22 -13.27
N ILE A 176 -15.93 3.32 -13.69
CA ILE A 176 -16.02 3.71 -15.10
C ILE A 176 -14.84 4.60 -15.48
N ALA A 177 -14.03 4.20 -16.46
CA ALA A 177 -12.91 4.99 -16.93
C ALA A 177 -13.37 6.33 -17.53
N ASN A 178 -12.61 7.39 -17.31
CA ASN A 178 -12.82 8.71 -17.92
C ASN A 178 -11.52 9.18 -18.62
N GLU A 179 -11.57 10.35 -19.25
CA GLU A 179 -10.40 10.92 -19.94
C GLU A 179 -9.22 11.21 -18.98
N VAL A 180 -9.50 11.45 -17.69
CA VAL A 180 -8.46 11.64 -16.68
C VAL A 180 -7.70 10.33 -16.44
N TYR A 181 -8.40 9.19 -16.35
CA TYR A 181 -7.75 7.88 -16.28
C TYR A 181 -6.88 7.61 -17.50
N VAL A 182 -7.43 7.74 -18.71
CA VAL A 182 -6.69 7.45 -19.95
C VAL A 182 -5.42 8.30 -20.03
N ARG A 183 -5.51 9.58 -19.68
CA ARG A 183 -4.34 10.48 -19.63
C ARG A 183 -3.32 10.06 -18.58
N LYS A 184 -3.74 9.75 -17.35
CA LYS A 184 -2.84 9.35 -16.24
C LYS A 184 -2.18 7.99 -16.47
N ALA A 185 -2.94 7.02 -17.01
CA ALA A 185 -2.48 5.67 -17.28
C ALA A 185 -1.60 5.59 -18.54
N GLY A 186 -1.75 6.53 -19.48
CA GLY A 186 -0.91 6.64 -20.66
C GLY A 186 -0.90 5.35 -21.48
N SER A 187 0.31 4.86 -21.82
CA SER A 187 0.51 3.63 -22.58
C SER A 187 0.10 2.35 -21.83
N HIS A 188 -0.21 2.45 -20.54
CA HIS A 188 -0.70 1.35 -19.72
C HIS A 188 -2.21 1.34 -19.53
N ALA A 189 -2.95 2.30 -20.09
CA ALA A 189 -4.41 2.32 -20.02
C ALA A 189 -5.01 0.99 -20.51
N ARG A 190 -5.82 0.34 -19.66
CA ARG A 190 -6.39 -0.99 -19.91
C ARG A 190 -7.71 -0.95 -20.68
N VAL A 191 -8.42 0.18 -20.58
CA VAL A 191 -9.71 0.41 -21.26
C VAL A 191 -9.81 1.86 -21.75
N ARG A 192 -10.78 2.11 -22.64
CA ARG A 192 -11.11 3.46 -23.12
C ARG A 192 -12.06 4.17 -22.16
N ALA A 193 -12.15 5.49 -22.26
CA ALA A 193 -13.14 6.27 -21.52
C ALA A 193 -14.57 5.76 -21.78
N GLY A 194 -15.39 5.75 -20.73
CA GLY A 194 -16.76 5.21 -20.74
C GLY A 194 -16.87 3.71 -20.46
N MET A 195 -15.76 2.97 -20.42
CA MET A 195 -15.75 1.52 -20.13
C MET A 195 -15.55 1.24 -18.64
N GLY A 196 -16.12 0.14 -18.15
CA GLY A 196 -15.81 -0.36 -16.80
C GLY A 196 -14.39 -0.91 -16.72
N LEU A 197 -13.66 -0.53 -15.67
CA LEU A 197 -12.34 -1.08 -15.37
C LEU A 197 -12.48 -2.45 -14.71
N PRO A 198 -11.86 -3.51 -15.26
CA PRO A 198 -11.75 -4.77 -14.53
C PRO A 198 -10.77 -4.59 -13.36
N ALA A 199 -11.10 -5.16 -12.21
CA ALA A 199 -10.23 -5.23 -11.04
C ALA A 199 -10.50 -6.55 -10.32
N ASP A 200 -10.09 -7.64 -10.96
CA ASP A 200 -10.18 -8.97 -10.37
C ASP A 200 -8.97 -9.25 -9.44
N ILE A 201 -8.95 -10.46 -8.88
CA ILE A 201 -7.86 -10.89 -7.99
C ILE A 201 -6.51 -10.98 -8.71
N GLN A 202 -6.50 -11.31 -10.00
CA GLN A 202 -5.27 -11.41 -10.77
C GLN A 202 -4.65 -10.02 -10.95
N TYR A 203 -5.45 -9.03 -11.35
CA TYR A 203 -5.00 -7.66 -11.47
C TYR A 203 -4.53 -7.08 -10.13
N PHE A 204 -5.17 -7.45 -9.01
CA PHE A 204 -4.67 -7.09 -7.68
C PHE A 204 -3.28 -7.70 -7.42
N LEU A 205 -3.07 -8.98 -7.69
CA LEU A 205 -1.78 -9.65 -7.47
C LEU A 205 -0.66 -9.06 -8.34
N GLU A 206 -0.96 -8.75 -9.60
CA GLU A 206 -0.04 -8.04 -10.49
C GLU A 206 0.30 -6.64 -9.95
N SER A 207 -0.72 -5.90 -9.50
CA SER A 207 -0.54 -4.57 -8.90
C SER A 207 0.32 -4.63 -7.63
N TYR A 208 0.10 -5.66 -6.81
CA TYR A 208 0.85 -5.92 -5.59
C TYR A 208 2.33 -6.17 -5.87
N GLU A 209 2.62 -7.00 -6.89
CA GLU A 209 3.98 -7.26 -7.35
C GLU A 209 4.69 -5.98 -7.80
N TYR A 210 4.02 -5.11 -8.57
CA TYR A 210 4.61 -3.82 -8.97
C TYR A 210 4.99 -2.96 -7.76
N CYS A 211 4.20 -2.99 -6.69
CA CYS A 211 4.48 -2.23 -5.48
C CYS A 211 5.69 -2.78 -4.70
N ILE A 212 5.86 -4.11 -4.66
CA ILE A 212 7.07 -4.73 -4.10
C ILE A 212 8.29 -4.31 -4.92
N GLN A 213 8.23 -4.43 -6.25
CA GLN A 213 9.34 -4.08 -7.14
C GLN A 213 9.77 -2.62 -6.98
N ILE A 214 8.83 -1.70 -6.77
CA ILE A 214 9.14 -0.29 -6.46
C ILE A 214 9.91 -0.18 -5.15
N ALA A 215 9.47 -0.86 -4.09
CA ALA A 215 10.14 -0.79 -2.80
C ALA A 215 11.54 -1.40 -2.84
N GLU A 216 11.71 -2.55 -3.50
CA GLU A 216 13.02 -3.19 -3.67
C GLU A 216 13.96 -2.35 -4.52
N TRP A 217 13.46 -1.80 -5.63
CA TRP A 217 14.24 -0.91 -6.48
C TRP A 217 14.66 0.35 -5.72
N LEU A 218 13.74 0.98 -5.00
CA LEU A 218 14.05 2.15 -4.18
C LEU A 218 15.09 1.84 -3.12
N GLU A 219 15.00 0.69 -2.45
CA GLU A 219 15.97 0.31 -1.43
C GLU A 219 17.39 0.23 -2.01
N ILE A 220 17.55 -0.32 -3.21
CA ILE A 220 18.82 -0.40 -3.93
C ILE A 220 19.32 1.00 -4.32
N GLU A 221 18.49 1.82 -4.94
CA GLU A 221 18.85 3.17 -5.38
C GLU A 221 19.22 4.06 -4.18
N LEU A 222 18.40 4.04 -3.13
CA LEU A 222 18.66 4.76 -1.89
C LEU A 222 19.98 4.30 -1.26
N HIS A 223 20.28 3.00 -1.24
CA HIS A 223 21.57 2.52 -0.74
C HIS A 223 22.75 3.07 -1.56
N GLY A 224 22.61 3.15 -2.89
CA GLY A 224 23.63 3.71 -3.78
C GLY A 224 23.96 5.18 -3.51
N HIS A 225 22.97 5.95 -3.05
CA HIS A 225 23.15 7.36 -2.69
C HIS A 225 23.46 7.60 -1.21
N TRP A 226 22.89 6.79 -0.33
CA TRP A 226 23.05 6.84 1.13
C TRP A 226 23.28 5.43 1.66
N HIS A 227 24.56 5.10 1.79
CA HIS A 227 24.97 3.79 2.28
C HIS A 227 24.29 3.41 3.61
N SER A 228 23.75 2.20 3.64
CA SER A 228 23.08 1.61 4.81
C SER A 228 23.77 0.30 5.20
N SER A 229 24.30 0.22 6.42
CA SER A 229 24.88 -1.01 6.96
C SER A 229 23.83 -2.10 7.18
N GLU A 230 22.62 -1.72 7.61
CA GLU A 230 21.50 -2.65 7.81
C GLU A 230 21.11 -3.34 6.48
N TYR A 231 21.18 -2.61 5.37
CA TYR A 231 20.96 -3.17 4.04
C TYR A 231 22.02 -4.24 3.71
N GLU A 232 23.30 -3.94 3.93
CA GLU A 232 24.41 -4.86 3.68
C GLU A 232 24.34 -6.11 4.56
N ASP A 233 24.05 -5.95 5.85
CA ASP A 233 23.93 -7.06 6.80
C ASP A 233 22.82 -8.03 6.38
N ARG A 234 21.69 -7.51 5.88
CA ARG A 234 20.58 -8.33 5.38
C ARG A 234 20.89 -9.00 4.04
N LYS A 235 21.67 -8.36 3.15
CA LYS A 235 22.08 -8.94 1.85
C LYS A 235 23.21 -9.96 2.00
N ASN A 236 24.06 -9.78 3.00
CA ASN A 236 25.17 -10.65 3.36
C ASN A 236 24.93 -11.23 4.76
N PRO A 237 23.94 -12.12 4.95
CA PRO A 237 23.75 -12.76 6.25
C PRO A 237 25.06 -13.47 6.58
N GLN A 238 25.77 -12.96 7.59
CA GLN A 238 26.96 -13.65 8.07
C GLN A 238 26.51 -15.03 8.49
N ILE A 239 26.98 -16.05 7.77
CA ILE A 239 26.82 -17.43 8.19
C ILE A 239 27.57 -17.52 9.51
N GLU A 240 26.86 -17.54 10.63
CA GLU A 240 27.45 -17.90 11.91
C GLU A 240 28.06 -19.29 11.73
N LEU A 241 29.39 -19.33 11.58
CA LEU A 241 30.11 -20.59 11.56
C LEU A 241 29.88 -21.24 12.92
N PRO A 242 29.46 -22.52 12.97
CA PRO A 242 29.27 -23.20 14.23
C PRO A 242 30.54 -23.05 15.06
N ILE A 243 30.39 -22.50 16.27
CA ILE A 243 31.47 -22.38 17.23
C ILE A 243 32.03 -23.80 17.39
N ALA A 244 33.27 -24.02 16.94
CA ALA A 244 33.92 -25.31 17.06
C ALA A 244 33.82 -25.75 18.52
N GLU A 245 33.16 -26.88 18.77
CA GLU A 245 33.08 -27.46 20.10
C GLU A 245 34.50 -27.55 20.64
N GLN A 246 34.76 -26.84 21.75
CA GLN A 246 36.05 -26.94 22.40
C GLN A 246 36.26 -28.41 22.74
N PRO A 247 37.41 -29.02 22.39
CA PRO A 247 37.69 -30.39 22.73
C PRO A 247 37.52 -30.53 24.25
N ASN A 248 36.63 -31.43 24.62
CA ASN A 248 36.32 -31.78 25.99
C ASN A 248 37.62 -32.33 26.60
N ASP A 249 38.42 -31.48 27.23
CA ASP A 249 39.60 -31.86 27.99
C ASP A 249 39.13 -32.63 29.23
N GLY A 250 38.77 -33.90 28.98
CA GLY A 250 38.57 -34.94 29.98
C GLY A 250 39.91 -35.27 30.64
N GLY A 251 40.47 -34.30 31.36
CA GLY A 251 41.54 -34.49 32.30
C GLY A 251 41.01 -35.25 33.51
N SER A 252 41.03 -36.58 33.41
CA SER A 252 40.97 -37.45 34.56
C SER A 252 42.30 -37.34 35.31
N ILE A 253 42.29 -36.71 36.49
CA ILE A 253 43.34 -36.90 37.50
C ILE A 253 42.68 -37.51 38.73
N GLN A 254 43.35 -38.56 39.19
CA GLN A 254 43.07 -39.50 40.28
C GLN A 254 42.77 -38.83 41.63
#